data_AF-A0A3S0KJ19-F1
#
_entry.id   AF-A0A3S0KJ19-F1
#
_cell.length_a   1.000
_cell.length_b   1.000
_cell.length_c   1.000
_cell.angle_alpha   90.00
_cell.angle_beta   90.00
_cell.angle_gamma   90.00
#
_symmetry.space_group_name_H-M   'P 1'
#
loop_
_entity.id
_entity.type
_entity.pdbx_description
1 polymer ?
#
loop_
_entity_poly.entity_id
_entity_poly.type
_entity_poly.pdbx_seq_one_letter_code
_entity_poly.pdbx_strand_id
1 'polypeptide(L)' 'MNKNTVIKDIDELTDTYCNDCPIKRDLRNKRGKSGAHRFCIEQCSVGEQLQFLGNELLKIYEK' A
#
# COMPACT_ATOMS: atom_id res chain seq x y z
N MET A 1 4.98 -17.00 4.02
CA MET A 1 6.15 -16.09 4.01
C MET A 1 6.69 -15.95 5.44
N ASN A 2 7.91 -15.46 5.64
CA ASN A 2 8.39 -15.09 6.99
C ASN A 2 8.20 -13.59 7.22
N LYS A 3 8.16 -13.16 8.48
CA LYS A 3 7.90 -11.77 8.88
C LYS A 3 8.84 -10.75 8.19
N ASN A 4 10.14 -11.04 8.16
CA ASN A 4 11.14 -10.10 7.63
C ASN A 4 10.98 -9.91 6.12
N THR A 5 10.67 -10.96 5.37
CA THR A 5 10.42 -10.88 3.94
C THR A 5 9.18 -10.03 3.65
N VAL A 6 8.07 -10.26 4.35
CA VAL A 6 6.84 -9.48 4.15
C VAL A 6 7.05 -7.99 4.42
N ILE A 7 7.76 -7.64 5.49
CA ILE A 7 8.09 -6.24 5.81
C ILE A 7 8.97 -5.62 4.73
N LYS A 8 10.01 -6.34 4.27
CA LYS A 8 10.89 -5.86 3.20
C LYS A 8 10.13 -5.61 1.90
N ASP A 9 9.21 -6.50 1.54
CA ASP A 9 8.40 -6.35 0.32
C ASP A 9 7.43 -5.15 0.43
N ILE A 10 6.88 -4.89 1.62
CA ILE A 10 6.07 -3.68 1.89
C ILE A 10 6.91 -2.41 1.74
N ASP A 11 8.12 -2.39 2.31
CA ASP A 11 9.03 -1.25 2.22
C ASP A 11 9.42 -0.98 0.76
N GLU A 12 9.82 -2.00 0.00
CA GLU A 12 10.19 -1.87 -1.41
C GLU A 12 9.05 -1.33 -2.28
N LEU A 13 7.82 -1.84 -2.10
CA LEU A 13 6.65 -1.35 -2.85
C LEU A 13 6.33 0.10 -2.48
N THR A 14 6.45 0.45 -1.21
CA THR A 14 6.17 1.79 -0.72
C THR A 14 7.19 2.78 -1.27
N ASP A 15 8.47 2.45 -1.18
CA ASP A 15 9.57 3.31 -1.61
C ASP A 15 9.64 3.49 -3.13
N THR A 16 9.34 2.43 -3.88
CA THR A 16 9.41 2.45 -5.34
C THR A 16 8.20 3.15 -5.97
N TYR A 17 7.00 2.95 -5.42
CA TYR A 17 5.76 3.33 -6.11
C TYR A 17 4.86 4.28 -5.33
N CYS A 18 4.86 4.24 -4.00
CA CYS A 18 3.96 5.05 -3.18
C CYS A 18 4.57 6.39 -2.77
N ASN A 19 5.88 6.43 -2.54
CA ASN A 19 6.62 7.66 -2.25
C ASN A 19 6.54 8.62 -3.43
N ASP A 20 6.14 9.86 -3.13
CA ASP A 20 5.89 10.92 -4.11
C ASP A 20 5.00 10.51 -5.31
N CYS A 21 4.10 9.55 -5.09
CA CYS A 21 3.22 9.01 -6.12
C CYS A 21 2.44 10.15 -6.84
N PRO A 22 2.66 10.35 -8.15
CA PRO A 22 2.07 11.47 -8.89
C PRO A 22 0.55 11.36 -8.99
N ILE A 23 0.02 10.13 -9.08
CA ILE A 23 -1.42 9.84 -9.11
C ILE A 23 -2.05 10.26 -7.78
N LYS A 24 -1.45 9.87 -6.65
CA LYS A 24 -1.94 10.26 -5.32
C LYS A 24 -1.90 11.77 -5.13
N ARG A 25 -0.87 12.46 -5.65
CA ARG A 25 -0.76 13.93 -5.61
C ARG A 25 -1.87 14.60 -6.42
N ASP A 26 -2.09 14.16 -7.65
CA ASP A 26 -3.16 14.69 -8.51
C ASP A 26 -4.55 14.45 -7.90
N LEU A 27 -4.81 13.23 -7.42
CA LEU A 27 -6.07 12.89 -6.75
C LEU A 27 -6.27 13.68 -5.46
N ARG A 28 -5.20 14.03 -4.74
CA ARG A 28 -5.30 14.86 -3.53
C ARG A 28 -5.78 16.27 -3.88
N ASN A 29 -5.36 16.82 -5.01
CA ASN A 29 -5.82 18.11 -5.49
C ASN A 29 -7.27 18.06 -6.00
N LYS A 30 -7.67 16.96 -6.66
CA LYS A 30 -9.00 16.81 -7.26
C LYS A 30 -10.09 16.35 -6.30
N ARG A 31 -9.77 15.43 -5.38
CA ARG A 31 -10.72 14.71 -4.51
C ARG A 31 -10.41 14.87 -3.02
N GLY A 32 -9.43 15.70 -2.67
CA GLY A 32 -8.95 15.86 -1.31
C GLY A 32 -8.17 14.65 -0.79
N LYS A 33 -7.68 14.77 0.46
CA LYS A 33 -6.86 13.74 1.12
C LYS A 33 -7.57 12.38 1.18
N SER A 34 -8.83 12.36 1.63
CA SER A 34 -9.59 11.13 1.81
C SER A 34 -9.88 10.43 0.47
N GLY A 35 -10.24 11.18 -0.57
CA GLY A 35 -10.48 10.62 -1.90
C GLY A 35 -9.22 10.02 -2.53
N ALA A 36 -8.06 10.66 -2.36
CA ALA A 36 -6.78 10.11 -2.82
C ALA A 36 -6.40 8.82 -2.10
N HIS A 37 -6.53 8.78 -0.77
CA HIS A 37 -6.25 7.57 0.01
C HIS A 37 -7.23 6.44 -0.30
N ARG A 38 -8.52 6.76 -0.49
CA ARG A 38 -9.54 5.77 -0.87
C ARG A 38 -9.20 5.11 -2.21
N PHE A 39 -8.75 5.89 -3.20
CA PHE A 39 -8.24 5.33 -4.45
C PHE A 39 -7.07 4.35 -4.22
N CYS A 40 -6.10 4.72 -3.37
CA CYS A 40 -4.98 3.83 -3.07
C CYS A 40 -5.45 2.50 -2.44
N ILE A 41 -6.50 2.51 -1.62
CA ILE A 41 -7.02 1.31 -0.96
C ILE A 41 -7.93 0.49 -1.89
N GLU A 42 -8.78 1.14 -2.69
CA GLU A 42 -9.85 0.44 -3.42
C GLU A 42 -9.56 0.22 -4.91
N GLN A 43 -8.57 0.91 -5.49
CA GLN A 43 -8.40 0.95 -6.96
C GLN A 43 -6.93 0.92 -7.43
N CYS A 44 -5.97 1.09 -6.54
CA CYS A 44 -4.55 1.06 -6.91
C CYS A 44 -4.02 -0.36 -6.81
N SER A 45 -3.45 -0.88 -7.90
CA SER A 45 -2.84 -2.21 -7.93
C SER A 45 -1.72 -2.39 -6.89
N VAL A 46 -0.91 -1.37 -6.64
CA VAL A 46 0.12 -1.40 -5.58
C VAL A 46 -0.54 -1.44 -4.19
N GLY A 47 -1.64 -0.73 -3.99
CA GLY A 47 -2.38 -0.76 -2.73
C GLY A 47 -3.11 -2.08 -2.47
N GLU A 48 -3.55 -2.77 -3.52
CA GLU A 48 -4.04 -4.15 -3.43
C GLU A 48 -2.94 -5.11 -2.99
N GLN A 49 -1.73 -4.98 -3.56
CA GLN A 49 -0.55 -5.77 -3.15
C GLN A 49 -0.16 -5.51 -1.70
N LEU A 50 -0.14 -4.24 -1.27
CA LEU A 50 0.16 -3.88 0.12
C LEU A 50 -0.88 -4.47 1.09
N GLN A 51 -2.17 -4.48 0.73
CA GLN A 51 -3.21 -5.14 1.52
C GLN A 51 -2.98 -6.65 1.63
N PHE A 52 -2.63 -7.30 0.51
CA PHE A 52 -2.29 -8.72 0.51
C PHE A 52 -1.13 -9.01 1.47
N LEU A 53 -0.02 -8.26 1.37
CA LEU A 53 1.14 -8.42 2.25
C LEU A 53 0.79 -8.16 3.72
N GLY A 54 -0.04 -7.15 4.01
CA GLY A 54 -0.55 -6.89 5.35
C GLY A 54 -1.34 -8.07 5.92
N ASN A 55 -2.20 -8.70 5.11
CA ASN A 55 -2.94 -9.89 5.52
C ASN A 55 -2.02 -11.10 5.75
N GLU A 56 -1.01 -11.29 4.91
CA GLU A 56 0.01 -12.33 5.12
C GLU A 56 0.79 -12.09 6.42
N LEU A 57 1.06 -10.84 6.77
CA LEU A 57 1.71 -10.49 8.03
C LEU A 57 0.83 -10.83 9.25
N LEU A 58 -0.49 -10.58 9.19
CA LEU A 58 -1.41 -10.95 10.26
C LEU A 58 -1.45 -12.47 10.49
N LYS A 59 -1.51 -13.27 9.41
CA LYS A 59 -1.49 -14.74 9.49
C LYS A 59 -0.22 -15.30 10.16
N ILE A 60 0.89 -14.55 10.12
CA ILE A 60 2.14 -14.94 10.79
C ILE A 60 2.01 -14.76 12.31
N TYR A 61 1.27 -13.76 12.77
CA TYR A 61 1.07 -13.49 14.21
C TYR A 61 -0.05 -14.32 14.84
N GLU A 62 -0.98 -14.84 14.04
CA GLU A 62 -2.06 -15.74 14.50
C GLU A 62 -1.60 -17.21 14.68
N LYS A 63 -0.35 -17.52 14.31
CA LYS A 63 0.28 -18.84 14.50
C LYS A 63 1.18 -18.85 15.73
#